data_AF-A0A3L7WZD0-F1
#
_entry.id   AF-A0A3L7WZD0-F1
#
_cell.length_a   1.000
_cell.length_b   1.000
_cell.length_c   1.000
_cell.angle_alpha   90.00
_cell.angle_beta   90.00
_cell.angle_gamma   90.00
#
_symmetry.space_group_name_H-M   'P 1'
#
loop_
_entity.id
_entity.type
_entity.pdbx_description
1 polymer ?
#
loop_
_entity_poly.entity_id
_entity_poly.type
_entity_poly.pdbx_seq_one_letter_code
_entity_poly.pdbx_strand_id
1 'polypeptide(L)'
;MLDRGLATSVLIGWPGGSLESAIRLVAFLFGSYFLIMWLSSIAWVYRDVRQRTDDMATQIVAIAIAVVFPIAGLPVYLVLRPRETLQDSYDRQLEENVILTELHNQNVCPNCRRPAQPDFVVCAHCATALKQACQQCGRLLHVQWRHCPYCAAPRVTARPR
;
A
#
# COMPACT_ATOMS: atom_id res chain seq x y z
N MET A 1 5.99 -52.30 -40.69
CA MET A 1 4.80 -52.31 -41.57
C MET A 1 3.49 -52.04 -40.80
N LEU A 2 3.47 -51.23 -39.73
CA LEU A 2 2.29 -51.05 -38.87
C LEU A 2 1.96 -49.58 -38.48
N ASP A 3 2.50 -48.57 -39.18
CA ASP A 3 2.27 -47.15 -38.81
C ASP A 3 1.36 -46.36 -39.77
N ARG A 4 0.94 -46.93 -40.91
CA ARG A 4 0.06 -46.21 -41.87
C ARG A 4 -1.43 -46.26 -41.50
N GLY A 5 -1.82 -47.13 -40.57
CA GLY A 5 -3.23 -47.33 -40.15
C GLY A 5 -3.75 -46.33 -39.12
N LEU A 6 -2.88 -45.83 -38.22
CA LEU A 6 -3.29 -44.92 -37.14
C LEU A 6 -3.46 -43.47 -37.62
N ALA A 7 -2.60 -43.02 -38.53
CA ALA A 7 -2.75 -41.71 -39.17
C ALA A 7 -4.02 -41.64 -40.04
N THR A 8 -4.39 -42.76 -40.66
CA THR A 8 -5.62 -42.85 -41.48
C THR A 8 -6.86 -42.95 -40.60
N SER A 9 -6.85 -43.68 -39.48
CA SER A 9 -8.02 -43.75 -38.59
C SER A 9 -8.33 -42.45 -37.84
N VAL A 10 -7.33 -41.64 -37.50
CA VAL A 10 -7.54 -40.30 -36.90
C VAL A 10 -8.15 -39.33 -37.91
N LEU A 11 -7.82 -39.47 -39.21
CA LEU A 11 -8.41 -38.67 -40.28
C LEU A 11 -9.80 -39.17 -40.72
N ILE A 12 -10.12 -40.46 -40.54
CA ILE A 12 -11.39 -41.09 -40.98
C ILE A 12 -12.53 -40.90 -39.96
N GLY A 13 -12.26 -40.43 -38.73
CA GLY A 13 -13.27 -40.18 -37.70
C GLY A 13 -13.83 -38.75 -37.62
N TRP A 14 -13.33 -37.81 -38.44
CA TRP A 14 -13.78 -36.41 -38.42
C TRP A 14 -15.14 -36.25 -39.13
N PRO A 15 -16.20 -35.76 -38.46
CA PRO A 15 -17.52 -35.71 -39.06
C PRO A 15 -17.60 -34.52 -40.03
N GLY A 16 -17.47 -34.82 -41.32
CA GLY A 16 -18.07 -34.05 -42.43
C GLY A 16 -17.77 -32.55 -42.49
N GLY A 17 -16.78 -32.19 -43.29
CA GLY A 17 -16.62 -30.86 -43.84
C GLY A 17 -15.47 -30.83 -44.84
N SER A 18 -15.61 -30.07 -45.93
CA SER A 18 -14.51 -29.81 -46.85
C SER A 18 -13.29 -29.25 -46.11
N LEU A 19 -12.09 -29.29 -46.71
CA LEU A 19 -10.89 -28.65 -46.15
C LEU A 19 -11.15 -27.20 -45.70
N GLU A 20 -12.05 -26.51 -46.41
CA GLU A 20 -12.52 -25.17 -46.07
C GLU A 20 -13.21 -25.10 -44.71
N SER A 21 -14.06 -26.08 -44.36
CA SER A 21 -14.73 -26.15 -43.06
C SER A 21 -13.71 -26.35 -41.93
N ALA A 22 -12.70 -27.19 -42.15
CA ALA A 22 -11.63 -27.41 -41.20
C ALA A 22 -10.81 -26.13 -40.97
N ILE A 23 -10.38 -25.45 -42.05
CA ILE A 23 -9.64 -24.18 -41.96
C ILE A 23 -10.46 -23.11 -41.23
N ARG A 24 -11.76 -23.00 -41.52
CA ARG A 24 -12.65 -22.05 -40.84
C ARG A 24 -12.76 -22.32 -39.35
N LEU A 25 -12.93 -23.58 -38.95
CA LEU A 25 -12.99 -23.96 -37.54
C LEU A 25 -11.67 -23.64 -36.84
N VAL A 26 -10.54 -24.02 -37.43
CA VAL A 26 -9.21 -23.73 -36.86
C VAL A 26 -9.00 -22.23 -36.74
N ALA A 27 -9.27 -21.44 -37.79
CA ALA A 27 -9.15 -19.99 -37.75
C ALA A 27 -10.03 -19.36 -36.66
N PHE A 28 -11.25 -19.85 -36.47
CA PHE A 28 -12.16 -19.39 -35.42
C PHE A 28 -11.62 -19.71 -34.02
N LEU A 29 -11.12 -20.93 -33.79
CA LEU A 29 -10.53 -21.32 -32.51
C LEU A 29 -9.27 -20.50 -32.18
N PHE A 30 -8.38 -20.33 -33.15
CA PHE A 30 -7.18 -19.51 -32.95
C PHE A 30 -7.52 -18.02 -32.75
N GLY A 31 -8.46 -17.48 -33.52
CA GLY A 31 -8.90 -16.09 -33.40
C GLY A 31 -9.57 -15.81 -32.05
N SER A 32 -10.45 -16.70 -31.59
CA SER A 32 -11.10 -16.58 -30.29
C SER A 32 -10.12 -16.74 -29.13
N TYR A 33 -9.20 -17.71 -29.20
CA TYR A 33 -8.11 -17.85 -28.23
C TYR A 33 -7.25 -16.59 -28.15
N PHE A 34 -6.82 -16.06 -29.30
CA PHE A 34 -6.03 -14.84 -29.36
C PHE A 34 -6.79 -13.64 -28.78
N LEU A 35 -8.08 -13.52 -29.07
CA LEU A 35 -8.94 -12.47 -28.52
C LEU A 35 -9.03 -12.56 -26.99
N ILE A 36 -9.27 -13.76 -26.44
CA ILE A 36 -9.31 -13.98 -24.98
C ILE A 36 -7.98 -13.63 -24.34
N MET A 37 -6.87 -14.06 -24.94
CA MET A 37 -5.53 -13.77 -24.43
C MET A 37 -5.23 -12.27 -24.45
N TRP A 38 -5.65 -11.55 -25.51
CA TRP A 38 -5.50 -10.10 -25.62
C TRP A 38 -6.36 -9.34 -24.60
N LEU A 39 -7.62 -9.71 -24.42
CA LEU A 39 -8.47 -9.10 -23.38
C LEU A 39 -7.93 -9.37 -21.98
N SER A 40 -7.40 -10.58 -21.74
CA SER A 40 -6.76 -10.94 -20.48
C SER A 40 -5.49 -10.12 -20.22
N SER A 41 -4.68 -9.84 -21.24
CA SER A 41 -3.49 -9.00 -21.10
C SER A 41 -3.85 -7.56 -20.77
N ILE A 42 -4.88 -6.99 -21.41
CA ILE A 42 -5.40 -5.66 -21.09
C ILE A 42 -5.89 -5.59 -19.63
N ALA A 43 -6.69 -6.58 -19.21
CA ALA A 43 -7.20 -6.65 -17.84
C ALA A 43 -6.05 -6.77 -16.82
N TRP A 44 -5.02 -7.54 -17.13
CA TRP A 44 -3.82 -7.67 -16.31
C TRP A 44 -3.05 -6.35 -16.20
N VAL A 45 -2.78 -5.67 -17.33
CA VAL A 45 -2.11 -4.35 -17.35
C VAL A 45 -2.90 -3.31 -16.56
N TYR A 46 -4.23 -3.28 -16.71
CA TYR A 46 -5.10 -2.38 -15.96
C TYR A 46 -4.99 -2.59 -14.44
N ARG A 47 -5.04 -3.84 -13.99
CA ARG A 47 -4.92 -4.15 -12.55
C ARG A 47 -3.52 -3.84 -12.03
N ASP A 48 -2.48 -4.15 -12.79
CA ASP A 48 -1.09 -3.91 -12.37
C ASP A 48 -0.76 -2.41 -12.29
N VAL A 49 -1.16 -1.61 -13.28
CA VAL A 49 -0.87 -0.16 -13.26
C VAL A 49 -1.62 0.55 -12.13
N ARG A 50 -2.87 0.17 -11.83
CA ARG A 50 -3.63 0.72 -10.69
C ARG A 50 -3.07 0.35 -9.33
N GLN A 51 -2.35 -0.77 -9.21
CA GLN A 51 -1.68 -1.14 -7.97
C GLN A 51 -0.35 -0.40 -7.77
N ARG A 52 0.21 0.17 -8.85
CA ARG A 52 1.54 0.80 -8.85
C ARG A 52 1.50 2.33 -8.81
N THR A 53 0.49 2.97 -9.38
CA THR A 53 0.44 4.44 -9.45
C THR A 53 -0.99 4.98 -9.48
N ASP A 54 -1.20 6.13 -8.83
CA ASP A 54 -2.44 6.92 -8.89
C ASP A 54 -2.42 7.96 -10.03
N ASP A 55 -1.28 8.13 -10.72
CA ASP A 55 -1.18 9.06 -11.84
C ASP A 55 -2.03 8.59 -13.04
N MET A 56 -3.08 9.36 -13.34
CA MET A 56 -4.03 9.08 -14.41
C MET A 56 -3.34 9.02 -15.79
N ALA A 57 -2.35 9.88 -16.04
CA ALA A 57 -1.67 9.93 -17.34
C ALA A 57 -0.91 8.62 -17.61
N THR A 58 -0.14 8.14 -16.63
CA THR A 58 0.58 6.87 -16.71
C THR A 58 -0.37 5.68 -16.88
N GLN A 59 -1.50 5.67 -16.17
CA GLN A 59 -2.53 4.63 -16.31
C GLN A 59 -3.10 4.58 -17.74
N ILE A 60 -3.46 5.74 -18.32
CA ILE A 60 -4.00 5.82 -19.67
C ILE A 60 -2.97 5.35 -20.70
N VAL A 61 -1.73 5.80 -20.59
CA VAL A 61 -0.65 5.40 -21.52
C VAL A 61 -0.40 3.89 -21.48
N ALA A 62 -0.34 3.30 -20.28
CA ALA A 62 -0.14 1.85 -20.13
C ALA A 62 -1.26 1.03 -20.78
N ILE A 63 -2.51 1.40 -20.52
CA ILE A 63 -3.68 0.71 -21.09
C ILE A 63 -3.72 0.91 -22.61
N ALA A 64 -3.44 2.13 -23.09
CA ALA A 64 -3.40 2.42 -24.52
C ALA A 64 -2.35 1.57 -25.25
N ILE A 65 -1.15 1.40 -24.67
CA ILE A 65 -0.11 0.53 -25.23
C ILE A 65 -0.60 -0.93 -25.31
N ALA A 66 -1.24 -1.45 -24.26
CA ALA A 66 -1.76 -2.82 -24.24
C ALA A 66 -2.91 -3.05 -25.25
N VAL A 67 -3.76 -2.04 -25.46
CA VAL A 67 -4.86 -2.10 -26.42
C VAL A 67 -4.33 -1.99 -27.86
N VAL A 68 -3.45 -1.04 -28.15
CA VAL A 68 -2.94 -0.81 -29.52
C VAL A 68 -1.97 -1.91 -29.95
N PHE A 69 -1.21 -2.49 -29.03
CA PHE A 69 -0.18 -3.50 -29.32
C PHE A 69 -0.40 -4.78 -28.50
N PRO A 70 -1.24 -5.72 -28.95
CA PRO A 70 -1.64 -6.92 -28.20
C PRO A 70 -0.47 -7.77 -27.67
N ILE A 71 0.57 -7.95 -28.49
CA ILE A 71 1.75 -8.75 -28.16
C ILE A 71 2.95 -7.85 -27.85
N ALA A 72 3.24 -6.89 -28.71
CA ALA A 72 4.41 -6.01 -28.57
C ALA A 72 4.27 -4.99 -27.44
N GLY A 73 3.04 -4.69 -27.00
CA GLY A 73 2.77 -3.74 -25.92
C GLY A 73 3.19 -4.26 -24.55
N LEU A 74 3.21 -5.58 -24.33
CA LEU A 74 3.61 -6.16 -23.04
C LEU A 74 5.10 -5.91 -22.73
N PRO A 75 6.07 -6.20 -23.62
CA PRO A 75 7.47 -5.83 -23.39
C PRO A 75 7.68 -4.33 -23.16
N VAL A 76 7.01 -3.49 -23.96
CA VAL A 76 7.10 -2.03 -23.81
C VAL A 76 6.57 -1.60 -22.45
N TYR A 77 5.39 -2.10 -22.06
CA TYR A 77 4.80 -1.86 -20.75
C TYR A 77 5.72 -2.31 -19.62
N LEU A 78 6.31 -3.50 -19.71
CA LEU A 78 7.20 -4.04 -18.67
C LEU A 78 8.44 -3.17 -18.45
N VAL A 79 8.93 -2.47 -19.47
CA VAL A 79 10.05 -1.51 -19.34
C VAL A 79 9.60 -0.20 -18.70
N LEU A 80 8.42 0.31 -19.06
CA LEU A 80 7.83 1.53 -18.50
C LEU A 80 7.23 1.35 -17.09
N ARG A 81 6.99 0.10 -16.69
CA ARG A 81 6.34 -0.28 -15.44
C ARG A 81 7.08 0.30 -14.22
N PRO A 82 6.45 1.14 -13.38
CA PRO A 82 7.05 1.68 -12.15
C PRO A 82 7.50 0.56 -11.22
N ARG A 83 8.68 0.65 -10.60
CA ARG A 83 9.26 -0.44 -9.81
C ARG A 83 8.64 -0.59 -8.41
N GLU A 84 8.21 0.52 -7.80
CA GLU A 84 7.61 0.53 -6.47
C GLU A 84 6.08 0.52 -6.56
N THR A 85 5.44 -0.17 -5.63
CA THR A 85 3.97 -0.13 -5.50
C THR A 85 3.55 1.00 -4.56
N LEU A 86 2.28 1.43 -4.66
CA LEU A 86 1.73 2.42 -3.73
C LEU A 86 1.73 1.91 -2.29
N GLN A 87 1.62 0.59 -2.10
CA GLN A 87 1.68 -0.02 -0.78
C GLN A 87 3.07 0.10 -0.17
N ASP A 88 4.13 -0.16 -0.95
CA ASP A 88 5.51 -0.06 -0.46
C ASP A 88 5.84 1.36 0.02
N SER A 89 5.36 2.38 -0.69
CA SER A 89 5.58 3.78 -0.30
C SER A 89 4.77 4.18 0.93
N TYR A 90 3.58 3.62 1.09
CA TYR A 90 2.74 3.81 2.27
C TYR A 90 3.36 3.14 3.50
N ASP A 91 3.84 1.91 3.37
CA ASP A 91 4.46 1.15 4.46
C ASP A 91 5.71 1.87 4.99
N ARG A 92 6.58 2.39 4.11
CA ARG A 92 7.73 3.23 4.51
C ARG A 92 7.31 4.49 5.27
N GLN A 93 6.26 5.16 4.81
CA GLN A 93 5.74 6.35 5.50
C GLN A 93 5.21 5.99 6.90
N LEU A 94 4.56 4.83 7.03
CA LEU A 94 4.06 4.38 8.33
C LEU A 94 5.22 4.05 9.27
N GLU A 95 6.26 3.35 8.80
CA GLU A 95 7.47 3.05 9.57
C GLU A 95 8.16 4.32 10.09
N GLU A 96 8.30 5.35 9.24
CA GLU A 96 8.88 6.64 9.64
C GLU A 96 8.06 7.33 10.73
N ASN A 97 6.72 7.35 10.59
CA ASN A 97 5.83 7.99 11.55
C ASN A 97 5.77 7.24 12.91
N VAL A 98 5.92 5.92 12.91
CA VAL A 98 5.97 5.11 14.14
C VAL A 98 7.22 5.45 14.95
N ILE A 99 8.37 5.59 14.30
CA ILE A 99 9.63 5.95 14.96
C ILE A 99 9.55 7.35 15.58
N LEU A 100 8.98 8.33 14.86
CA LEU A 100 8.85 9.70 15.37
C LEU A 100 7.88 9.82 16.55
N THR A 101 6.81 9.04 16.55
CA THR A 101 5.81 9.04 17.64
C THR A 101 6.41 8.55 18.96
N GLU A 102 7.27 7.53 18.92
CA GLU A 102 7.98 7.03 20.11
C GLU A 102 8.95 8.07 20.70
N LEU A 103 9.54 8.92 19.85
CA LEU A 103 10.38 10.04 20.30
C LEU A 103 9.56 11.16 20.94
N HIS A 104 8.36 11.45 20.41
CA HIS A 104 7.53 12.56 20.91
C HIS A 104 6.80 12.24 22.21
N ASN A 105 6.52 10.96 22.50
CA ASN A 105 5.73 10.54 23.66
C ASN A 105 6.53 10.43 24.98
N GLN A 106 7.80 10.85 24.98
CA GLN A 106 8.61 10.84 26.19
C GLN A 106 8.37 12.12 26.99
N ASN A 107 7.52 12.03 28.02
CA ASN A 107 7.44 13.06 29.05
C ASN A 107 8.82 13.19 29.73
N VAL A 108 9.60 14.19 29.37
CA VAL A 108 10.96 14.35 29.90
C VAL A 108 10.95 15.23 31.15
N CYS A 109 11.72 14.86 32.19
CA CYS A 109 11.93 15.71 33.35
C CYS A 109 12.61 17.05 32.95
N PRO A 110 12.08 18.22 33.34
CA PRO A 110 12.66 19.52 32.97
C PRO A 110 14.02 19.80 33.63
N ASN A 111 14.38 19.09 34.70
CA ASN A 111 15.63 19.29 35.43
C ASN A 111 16.75 18.37 34.92
N CYS A 112 16.56 17.05 34.98
CA CYS A 112 17.60 16.07 34.62
C CYS A 112 17.50 15.50 33.20
N ARG A 113 16.46 15.88 32.44
CA ARG A 113 16.18 15.39 31.08
C ARG A 113 16.04 13.87 30.92
N ARG A 114 15.76 13.15 32.01
CA ARG A 114 15.45 11.71 31.96
C ARG A 114 13.97 11.47 31.63
N PRO A 115 13.63 10.37 30.95
CA PRO A 115 12.25 10.00 30.67
C PRO A 115 11.49 9.79 31.99
N ALA A 116 10.30 10.36 32.09
CA ALA A 116 9.40 10.22 33.21
C ALA A 116 8.08 9.65 32.70
N GLN A 117 7.54 8.65 33.40
CA GLN A 117 6.25 8.09 33.04
C GLN A 117 5.15 9.12 33.31
N PRO A 118 4.04 9.08 32.56
CA PRO A 118 2.95 10.04 32.73
C PRO A 118 2.37 10.02 34.13
N ASP A 119 2.46 8.93 34.91
CA ASP A 119 1.89 8.84 36.25
C ASP A 119 2.80 9.35 37.38
N PHE A 120 4.05 9.70 37.06
CA PHE A 120 5.01 10.13 38.06
C PHE A 120 4.65 11.50 38.65
N VAL A 121 4.53 11.57 39.97
CA VAL A 121 4.35 12.83 40.71
C VAL A 121 5.70 13.52 40.91
N VAL A 122 6.78 12.74 41.09
CA VAL A 122 8.15 13.18 41.33
C VAL A 122 9.10 12.38 40.44
N CYS A 123 10.18 13.00 39.95
CA CYS A 123 11.21 12.31 39.18
C CYS A 123 12.01 11.33 40.06
N ALA A 124 12.08 10.06 39.65
CA ALA A 124 12.81 9.02 40.38
C ALA A 124 14.34 9.23 40.48
N HIS A 125 14.92 10.12 39.66
CA HIS A 125 16.36 10.32 39.61
C HIS A 125 16.85 11.60 40.29
N CYS A 126 16.11 12.69 40.17
CA CYS A 126 16.51 14.00 40.71
C CYS A 126 15.50 14.57 41.72
N ALA A 127 14.48 13.80 42.10
CA ALA A 127 13.44 14.19 43.05
C ALA A 127 12.67 15.48 42.71
N THR A 128 12.75 15.96 41.46
CA THR A 128 12.03 17.17 41.01
C THR A 128 10.54 16.85 40.83
N ALA A 129 9.66 17.71 41.34
CA ALA A 129 8.21 17.57 41.17
C ALA A 129 7.80 17.72 39.70
N LEU A 130 7.10 16.72 39.17
CA LEU A 130 6.64 16.66 37.78
C LEU A 130 5.15 17.02 37.66
N LYS A 131 4.39 16.79 38.72
CA LYS A 131 2.98 17.17 38.85
C LYS A 131 2.72 17.93 40.13
N GLN A 132 1.71 18.78 40.10
CA GLN A 132 1.24 19.55 41.25
C GLN A 132 -0.28 19.51 41.30
N ALA A 133 -0.86 19.37 42.50
CA ALA A 133 -2.31 19.45 42.66
C ALA A 133 -2.81 20.87 42.36
N CYS A 134 -3.88 20.97 41.56
CA CYS A 134 -4.58 22.22 41.35
C CYS A 134 -5.19 22.71 42.67
N GLN A 135 -4.98 23.98 43.02
CA GLN A 135 -5.48 24.56 44.27
C GLN A 135 -7.02 24.69 44.31
N GLN A 136 -7.69 24.63 43.16
CA GLN A 136 -9.14 24.80 43.07
C GLN A 136 -9.92 23.49 42.98
N CYS A 137 -9.40 22.48 42.28
CA CYS A 137 -10.09 21.19 42.09
C CYS A 137 -9.33 19.97 42.65
N GLY A 138 -8.12 20.15 43.19
CA GLY A 138 -7.31 19.09 43.80
C GLY A 138 -6.67 18.11 42.80
N ARG A 139 -7.02 18.13 41.51
CA ARG A 139 -6.49 17.19 40.51
C ARG A 139 -5.01 17.45 40.21
N LEU A 140 -4.26 16.37 39.95
CA LEU A 140 -2.86 16.43 39.56
C LEU A 140 -2.71 17.06 38.17
N LEU A 141 -1.91 18.12 38.09
CA LEU A 141 -1.63 18.88 36.88
C LEU A 141 -0.16 18.69 36.49
N HIS A 142 0.13 18.54 35.20
CA HIS A 142 1.51 18.60 34.70
C HIS A 142 2.11 19.99 34.95
N VAL A 143 3.37 20.01 35.40
CA VAL A 143 4.08 21.26 35.74
C VAL A 143 4.22 22.22 34.54
N GLN A 144 4.21 21.70 33.32
CA GLN A 144 4.33 22.50 32.08
C GLN A 144 3.00 23.17 31.67
N TRP A 145 1.87 22.78 32.25
CA TRP A 145 0.57 23.35 31.89
C TRP A 145 0.34 24.68 32.61
N ARG A 146 -0.09 25.70 31.84
CA ARG A 146 -0.38 27.04 32.36
C ARG A 146 -1.73 27.14 33.06
N HIS A 147 -2.70 26.31 32.66
CA HIS A 147 -4.07 26.30 33.19
C HIS A 147 -4.53 24.86 33.42
N CYS A 148 -5.47 24.67 34.35
CA CYS A 148 -6.08 23.38 34.60
C CYS A 148 -7.10 23.01 33.51
N PRO A 149 -6.97 21.87 32.80
CA PRO A 149 -7.95 21.45 31.80
C PRO A 149 -9.34 21.15 32.37
N TYR A 150 -9.43 20.85 33.67
CA TYR A 150 -10.70 20.44 34.31
C TYR A 150 -11.50 21.60 34.91
N CYS A 151 -10.83 22.65 35.38
CA CYS A 151 -11.51 23.78 36.03
C CYS A 151 -11.11 25.15 35.45
N ALA A 152 -10.31 25.18 34.39
CA ALA A 152 -9.77 26.38 33.74
C ALA A 152 -8.95 27.33 34.65
N ALA A 153 -8.76 27.01 35.93
CA ALA A 153 -8.02 27.84 36.87
C ALA A 153 -6.55 27.97 36.45
N PRO A 154 -5.94 29.17 36.57
CA PRO A 154 -4.53 29.37 36.29
C PRO A 154 -3.67 28.62 37.30
N ARG A 155 -2.52 28.11 36.83
CA ARG A 155 -1.56 27.47 37.73
C ARG A 155 -0.86 28.54 38.58
N VAL A 156 -1.01 28.45 39.89
CA VAL A 156 -0.26 29.31 40.82
C VAL A 156 1.17 28.80 40.93
N THR A 157 2.11 29.44 40.24
CA THR A 157 3.55 29.19 40.43
C THR A 157 4.03 29.97 41.65
N ALA A 158 4.59 29.28 42.65
CA ALA A 158 5.29 29.97 43.72
C ALA A 158 6.50 30.70 43.11
N ARG A 159 6.53 32.04 43.22
CA ARG A 159 7.66 32.87 42.78
C ARG A 159 8.88 32.50 43.63
N PRO A 160 10.02 32.08 43.06
CA PRO A 160 11.23 31.91 43.86
C PRO A 160 11.61 33.29 44.44
N ARG A 161 11.78 33.36 45.76
CA ARG A 161 12.30 34.52 46.48
C ARG A 161 13.81 34.58 46.36
#